data_AF-A0A9E1MSB5-F1
#
_entry.id   AF-A0A9E1MSB5-F1
#
_cell.length_a   1.000
_cell.length_b   1.000
_cell.length_c   1.000
_cell.angle_alpha   90.00
_cell.angle_beta   90.00
_cell.angle_gamma   90.00
#
_symmetry.space_group_name_H-M   'P 1'
#
loop_
_entity.id
_entity.type
_entity.pdbx_description
1 polymer ?
#
loop_
_entity_poly.entity_id
_entity_poly.type
_entity_poly.pdbx_seq_one_letter_code
_entity_poly.pdbx_strand_id
1 'polypeptide(L)' 'MAYNQKQKESTIKYLKTLKEIRFRVKEEEYVKYEEAAKQAGYPSMRKFYMDAIQEKVGKILK' A
#
# COMPACT_ATOMS: atom_id res chain seq x y z
N MET A 1 19.32 -15.50 -10.75
CA MET A 1 18.18 -16.40 -10.98
C MET A 1 17.46 -15.98 -12.26
N ALA A 2 17.63 -16.73 -13.34
CA ALA A 2 16.93 -16.48 -14.60
C ALA A 2 15.47 -16.91 -14.41
N TYR A 3 14.59 -15.94 -14.16
CA TYR A 3 13.15 -16.20 -14.10
C TYR A 3 12.71 -16.86 -15.40
N ASN A 4 12.22 -18.09 -15.28
CA ASN A 4 11.65 -18.85 -16.38
C ASN A 4 10.49 -18.02 -16.98
N GLN A 5 10.47 -17.83 -18.30
CA GLN A 5 9.61 -16.88 -19.01
C GLN A 5 8.12 -16.97 -18.58
N LYS A 6 7.64 -18.20 -18.33
CA LYS A 6 6.29 -18.53 -17.83
C LYS A 6 5.96 -17.95 -16.45
N GLN A 7 6.94 -17.84 -15.55
CA GLN A 7 6.74 -17.25 -14.22
C GLN A 7 6.53 -15.74 -14.34
N LYS A 8 7.31 -15.06 -15.20
CA LYS A 8 7.15 -13.62 -15.45
C LYS A 8 5.77 -13.31 -16.01
N GLU A 9 5.30 -14.08 -16.99
CA GLU A 9 3.99 -13.90 -17.60
C GLU A 9 2.85 -14.07 -16.58
N SER A 10 2.96 -15.07 -15.71
CA SER A 10 1.97 -15.33 -14.65
C SER A 10 1.93 -14.19 -13.63
N THR A 11 3.09 -13.69 -13.20
CA THR A 11 3.18 -12.52 -12.32
C THR A 11 2.59 -11.27 -12.98
N ILE A 12 2.90 -11.01 -14.25
CA ILE A 12 2.34 -9.85 -14.98
C ILE A 12 0.82 -9.97 -15.11
N LYS A 13 0.29 -11.16 -15.41
CA LYS A 13 -1.15 -11.41 -15.50
C LYS A 13 -1.86 -11.13 -14.17
N TYR A 14 -1.26 -11.54 -13.05
CA TYR A 14 -1.78 -11.25 -11.72
C TYR A 14 -1.70 -9.75 -11.38
N LEU A 15 -0.58 -9.08 -11.66
CA LEU A 15 -0.46 -7.64 -11.42
C LEU A 15 -1.47 -6.81 -12.23
N LYS A 16 -1.86 -7.26 -13.42
CA LYS A 16 -2.89 -6.61 -14.24
C LYS A 16 -4.30 -6.66 -13.65
N THR A 17 -4.61 -7.62 -12.77
CA THR A 17 -5.93 -7.66 -12.10
C THR A 17 -6.01 -6.69 -10.93
N LEU A 18 -4.87 -6.20 -10.45
CA LEU A 18 -4.78 -5.27 -9.33
C LEU A 18 -4.76 -3.82 -9.84
N LYS A 19 -5.35 -2.92 -9.06
CA LYS A 19 -5.24 -1.47 -9.28
C LYS A 19 -4.18 -0.90 -8.36
N GLU A 20 -3.26 -0.15 -8.93
CA GLU A 20 -2.21 0.53 -8.19
C GLU A 20 -2.71 1.91 -7.73
N ILE A 21 -2.52 2.20 -6.45
CA ILE A 21 -2.80 3.51 -5.87
C ILE A 21 -1.45 4.18 -5.61
N ARG A 22 -1.17 5.27 -6.34
CA ARG A 22 0.06 6.06 -6.19
C ARG A 22 -0.28 7.48 -5.80
N PHE A 23 0.35 7.97 -4.73
CA PHE A 23 0.25 9.35 -4.30
C PHE A 23 1.64 9.94 -4.16
N ARG A 24 1.75 11.23 -4.49
CA ARG A 24 2.92 12.04 -4.13
C ARG A 24 2.54 12.82 -2.87
N VAL A 25 3.41 12.79 -1.88
CA VAL A 25 3.26 13.53 -0.62
C VAL A 25 4.50 14.38 -0.42
N LYS A 26 4.37 15.45 0.36
CA LYS A 26 5.55 16.21 0.78
C LYS A 26 6.37 15.38 1.76
N GLU A 27 7.66 15.67 1.84
CA GLU A 27 8.58 14.96 2.74
C GLU A 27 8.14 15.09 4.20
N GLU A 28 7.73 16.28 4.63
CA GLU A 28 7.21 16.55 5.98
C GLU A 28 5.99 15.70 6.33
N GLU A 29 5.10 15.46 5.36
CA GLU A 29 3.92 14.62 5.55
C GLU A 29 4.32 13.16 5.67
N TYR A 30 5.26 12.72 4.83
CA TYR A 30 5.77 11.35 4.87
C TYR A 30 6.40 11.02 6.22
N VAL A 31 7.23 11.90 6.77
CA VAL A 31 7.86 11.73 8.09
C VAL A 31 6.80 11.60 9.18
N LYS A 32 5.78 12.47 9.18
CA LYS A 32 4.67 12.39 10.14
C LYS A 32 3.92 11.07 10.05
N TYR A 33 3.65 10.58 8.84
CA TYR A 33 2.98 9.29 8.65
C TYR A 33 3.85 8.14 9.15
N GLU A 34 5.16 8.19 8.90
CA GLU A 34 6.10 7.16 9.36
C GLU A 34 6.20 7.11 10.88
N GLU A 35 6.29 8.26 11.56
CA GLU A 35 6.30 8.34 13.01
C GLU A 35 5.01 7.79 13.61
N ALA A 36 3.85 8.17 13.07
CA ALA A 36 2.56 7.67 13.51
C ALA A 36 2.44 6.14 13.34
N ALA A 37 2.89 5.61 12.20
CA ALA A 37 2.89 4.18 11.93
C ALA A 37 3.81 3.41 12.88
N LYS A 38 5.01 3.95 13.17
CA LYS A 38 5.96 3.37 14.14
C LYS A 38 5.37 3.35 15.55
N GLN A 39 4.81 4.46 16.01
CA GLN A 39 4.19 4.54 17.34
C GLN A 39 3.00 3.59 17.49
N ALA A 40 2.20 3.42 16.44
CA ALA A 40 1.09 2.48 16.42
C ALA A 40 1.51 1.02 16.16
N GLY A 41 2.81 0.72 16.04
CA GLY A 41 3.35 -0.64 15.93
C GLY A 41 3.08 -1.33 14.60
N TYR A 42 2.90 -0.57 13.51
CA TYR A 42 2.63 -1.17 12.21
C TYR A 42 3.88 -1.82 11.60
N PRO A 43 3.77 -3.04 11.03
CA PRO A 43 4.89 -3.72 10.39
C PRO A 43 5.24 -3.14 9.00
N SER A 44 4.35 -2.35 8.40
CA SER A 44 4.58 -1.68 7.12
C SER A 44 3.69 -0.46 6.95
N MET A 45 4.20 0.56 6.25
CA MET A 45 3.43 1.76 5.87
C MET A 45 2.22 1.44 5.01
N ARG A 46 2.31 0.42 4.14
CA ARG A 46 1.17 -0.01 3.32
C ARG A 46 -0.01 -0.42 4.19
N LYS A 47 0.22 -1.20 5.25
CA LYS A 47 -0.87 -1.64 6.15
C LYS A 47 -1.48 -0.44 6.86
N PHE A 48 -0.65 0.47 7.36
CA PHE A 48 -1.11 1.72 7.99
C PHE A 48 -2.03 2.53 7.06
N TYR A 49 -1.63 2.75 5.80
CA TYR A 49 -2.45 3.48 4.83
C TYR A 49 -3.75 2.76 4.49
N MET A 50 -3.71 1.44 4.30
CA MET A 50 -4.91 0.67 3.97
C MET A 50 -5.93 0.70 5.11
N ASP A 51 -5.47 0.54 6.36
CA ASP A 51 -6.34 0.53 7.53
C ASP A 51 -6.97 1.93 7.73
N ALA A 52 -6.19 3.01 7.55
CA ALA A 52 -6.71 4.38 7.60
C ALA A 52 -7.77 4.66 6.51
N ILE A 53 -7.55 4.17 5.28
CA ILE A 53 -8.53 4.28 4.19
C ILE A 53 -9.80 3.51 4.54
N GLN A 54 -9.68 2.27 5.03
CA GLN A 54 -10.83 1.44 5.40
C GLN A 54 -11.63 2.06 6.55
N GLU A 55 -10.96 2.62 7.55
CA GLU A 55 -11.61 3.34 8.65
C GLU A 55 -12.44 4.50 8.10
N LYS A 56 -11.89 5.28 7.17
CA LYS A 56 -12.61 6.40 6.56
C LYS A 56 -13.79 5.93 5.70
N VAL A 57 -13.60 4.88 4.90
CA VAL A 57 -14.65 4.27 4.08
C VAL A 57 -15.80 3.79 4.97
N GLY A 58 -15.50 3.07 6.06
CA GLY A 58 -16.51 2.57 7.00
C GLY A 58 -17.26 3.66 7.77
N LYS A 59 -16.70 4.87 7.89
CA LYS A 59 -17.39 6.04 8.43
C LYS A 59 -18.31 6.72 7.41
N ILE A 60 -17.98 6.66 6.12
CA ILE A 60 -18.72 7.35 5.05
C ILE A 60 -19.84 6.48 4.47
N LEU A 61 -19.55 5.22 4.14
CA LEU A 61 -20.49 4.30 3.49
C LEU A 61 -21.39 3.56 4.48
N LYS A 62 -21.59 4.15 5.67
CA LYS A 62 -22.38 3.57 6.75
C LYS A 62 -23.85 3.95 6.63
#